data_AF-E9HPH4-F1
#
_entry.id   AF-E9HPH4-F1
#
_cell.length_a   1.000
_cell.length_b   1.000
_cell.length_c   1.000
_cell.angle_alpha   90.00
_cell.angle_beta   90.00
_cell.angle_gamma   90.00
#
_symmetry.space_group_name_H-M   'P 1'
#
loop_
_entity.id
_entity.type
_entity.pdbx_description
1 polymer ?
#
loop_
_entity_poly.entity_id
_entity_poly.type
_entity_poly.pdbx_seq_one_letter_code
_entity_poly.pdbx_strand_id
1 'polypeptide(L)'
;MAIRSLKRTSMRLALEAHRRGKTRFVFSAGNTCSYMGLAKIILKTLPGIDCPAIVNKIPTFKGECLFLDLGGNIECRLCHLVKFALMGEKFVQHVFGIPNPEVGYIKDGSEVVNGPTLLKEAASILLKLSLNFQGSWRGKLEYLITKLIFERLKCQLDLQKYNGAYWIDLNGMAVKNHGKTDPLEFSN
;
A
#
# COMPACT_ATOMS: atom_id res chain seq x y z
N MET A 1 15.23 12.77 12.70
CA MET A 1 15.33 13.27 14.10
C MET A 1 13.98 13.49 14.80
N ALA A 2 12.86 13.72 14.10
CA ALA A 2 11.56 13.96 14.75
C ALA A 2 10.96 12.75 15.50
N ILE A 3 11.05 11.52 14.99
CA ILE A 3 10.35 10.36 15.58
C ILE A 3 10.85 9.99 17.00
N ARG A 4 12.13 10.24 17.31
CA ARG A 4 12.72 9.94 18.62
C ARG A 4 12.22 10.87 19.74
N SER A 5 11.71 12.05 19.41
CA SER A 5 11.12 13.00 20.37
C SER A 5 9.61 12.81 20.58
N LEU A 6 8.92 12.01 19.75
CA LEU A 6 7.46 11.79 19.82
C LEU A 6 7.03 10.82 20.95
N LYS A 7 7.58 10.94 22.15
CA LYS A 7 7.37 9.97 23.24
C LYS A 7 5.96 9.99 23.87
N ARG A 8 5.18 11.05 23.67
CA ARG A 8 3.81 11.20 24.25
C ARG A 8 2.78 11.76 23.27
N THR A 9 2.96 11.57 21.96
CA THR A 9 1.97 12.05 20.99
C THR A 9 0.75 11.15 20.93
N SER A 10 -0.39 11.72 20.52
CA SER A 10 -1.64 10.97 20.29
C SER A 10 -1.43 9.77 19.35
N MET A 11 -0.71 9.98 18.24
CA MET A 11 -0.35 8.90 17.30
C MET A 11 0.41 7.75 17.98
N ARG A 12 1.40 8.07 18.82
CA ARG A 12 2.18 7.04 19.52
C ARG A 12 1.32 6.28 20.52
N LEU A 13 0.54 6.99 21.34
CA LEU A 13 -0.31 6.37 22.35
C LEU A 13 -1.37 5.45 21.72
N ALA A 14 -1.96 5.87 20.60
CA ALA A 14 -2.90 5.04 19.84
C ALA A 14 -2.24 3.76 19.30
N LEU A 15 -1.04 3.88 18.72
CA LEU A 15 -0.27 2.73 18.23
C LEU A 15 0.18 1.79 19.36
N GLU A 16 0.59 2.32 20.52
CA GLU A 16 0.94 1.50 21.69
C GLU A 16 -0.28 0.79 22.28
N ALA A 17 -1.45 1.45 22.31
CA ALA A 17 -2.69 0.82 22.73
C ALA A 17 -3.09 -0.32 21.78
N HIS A 18 -2.99 -0.09 20.46
CA HIS A 18 -3.23 -1.12 19.45
C HIS A 18 -2.26 -2.29 19.58
N ARG A 19 -0.95 -2.02 19.75
CA ARG A 19 0.08 -3.04 20.00
C ARG A 19 -0.20 -3.90 21.24
N ARG A 20 -0.83 -3.32 22.26
CA ARG A 20 -1.24 -4.01 23.50
C ARG A 20 -2.59 -4.74 23.38
N GLY A 21 -3.16 -4.82 22.18
CA GLY A 21 -4.44 -5.50 21.93
C GLY A 21 -5.67 -4.76 22.44
N LYS A 22 -5.56 -3.47 22.78
CA LYS A 22 -6.70 -2.67 23.27
C LYS A 22 -7.66 -2.27 22.15
N THR A 23 -7.23 -2.35 20.89
CA THR A 23 -8.04 -2.02 19.71
C THR A 23 -7.74 -3.00 18.58
N ARG A 24 -8.72 -3.20 17.67
CA ARG A 24 -8.54 -4.02 16.46
C ARG A 24 -7.88 -3.27 15.30
N PHE A 25 -8.05 -1.95 15.25
CA PHE A 25 -7.51 -1.07 14.20
C PHE A 25 -7.03 0.25 14.81
N VAL A 26 -6.21 0.97 14.07
CA VAL A 26 -5.74 2.32 14.43
C VAL A 26 -5.66 3.22 13.19
N PHE A 27 -6.18 4.44 13.34
CA PHE A 27 -6.31 5.42 12.27
C PHE A 27 -5.61 6.73 12.68
N SER A 28 -5.03 7.42 11.70
CA SER A 28 -4.47 8.76 11.91
C SER A 28 -4.64 9.62 10.65
N ALA A 29 -5.21 10.82 10.83
CA ALA A 29 -5.21 11.89 9.84
C ALA A 29 -3.99 12.83 9.98
N GLY A 30 -3.02 12.45 10.82
CA GLY A 30 -1.80 13.23 11.08
C GLY A 30 -0.76 13.16 9.97
N ASN A 31 0.44 13.65 10.26
CA ASN A 31 1.55 13.64 9.31
C ASN A 31 1.90 12.20 8.88
N THR A 32 1.80 11.93 7.58
CA THR A 32 2.04 10.62 6.96
C THR A 32 3.37 10.00 7.41
N CYS A 33 4.49 10.70 7.21
CA CYS A 33 5.82 10.17 7.50
C CYS A 33 6.03 9.88 9.00
N SER A 34 5.49 10.72 9.87
CA SER A 34 5.59 10.54 11.33
C SER A 34 4.75 9.37 11.81
N TYR A 35 3.49 9.29 11.35
CA TYR A 35 2.60 8.18 11.67
C TYR A 35 3.17 6.86 11.19
N MET A 36 3.65 6.86 9.95
CA MET A 36 4.31 5.72 9.36
C MET A 36 5.55 5.33 10.18
N GLY A 37 6.53 6.20 10.33
CA GLY A 37 7.74 5.88 11.10
C GLY A 37 7.43 5.32 12.50
N LEU A 38 6.42 5.85 13.18
CA LEU A 38 5.95 5.33 14.47
C LEU A 38 5.29 3.95 14.36
N ALA A 39 4.38 3.73 13.42
CA ALA A 39 3.68 2.46 13.27
C ALA A 39 4.65 1.32 12.92
N LYS A 40 5.68 1.55 12.09
CA LYS A 40 6.72 0.54 11.81
C LYS A 40 7.52 0.20 13.06
N ILE A 41 7.90 1.20 13.86
CA ILE A 41 8.68 1.01 15.10
C ILE A 41 7.86 0.28 16.17
N ILE A 42 6.59 0.65 16.34
CA ILE A 42 5.75 0.19 17.44
C ILE A 42 5.10 -1.15 17.12
N LEU A 43 4.51 -1.28 15.93
CA LEU A 43 3.80 -2.50 15.51
C LEU A 43 4.76 -3.58 15.02
N LYS A 44 5.91 -3.19 14.45
CA LYS A 44 6.87 -4.11 13.80
C LYS A 44 6.24 -4.90 12.66
N THR A 45 7.06 -5.40 11.76
CA THR A 45 6.61 -6.25 10.65
C THR A 45 6.25 -7.65 11.12
N LEU A 46 5.42 -8.34 10.32
CA LEU A 46 5.18 -9.77 10.46
C LEU A 46 6.48 -10.57 10.23
N PRO A 47 6.60 -11.79 10.81
CA PRO A 47 7.75 -12.66 10.58
C PRO A 47 8.00 -12.90 9.08
N GLY A 48 9.25 -12.75 8.63
CA GLY A 48 9.63 -12.92 7.23
C GLY A 48 9.42 -11.68 6.34
N ILE A 49 8.80 -10.62 6.85
CA ILE A 49 8.61 -9.35 6.15
C ILE A 49 9.62 -8.31 6.66
N ASP A 50 10.47 -7.83 5.74
CA ASP A 50 11.53 -6.86 6.07
C ASP A 50 11.05 -5.43 5.86
N CYS A 51 10.17 -5.23 4.88
CA CYS A 51 9.59 -3.96 4.52
C CYS A 51 8.06 -4.07 4.43
N PRO A 52 7.30 -3.34 5.27
CA PRO A 52 5.86 -3.22 5.08
C PRO A 52 5.59 -2.42 3.80
N ALA A 53 4.40 -2.59 3.23
CA ALA A 53 4.00 -1.88 2.01
C ALA A 53 2.90 -0.85 2.31
N ILE A 54 2.96 0.31 1.64
CA ILE A 54 1.80 1.20 1.53
C ILE A 54 0.90 0.69 0.41
N VAL A 55 -0.37 0.51 0.75
CA VAL A 55 -1.41 0.18 -0.21
C VAL A 55 -2.39 1.34 -0.31
N ASN A 56 -2.75 1.71 -1.52
CA ASN A 56 -3.90 2.56 -1.74
C ASN A 56 -4.81 2.00 -2.84
N LYS A 57 -6.12 2.27 -2.71
CA LYS A 57 -7.10 1.95 -3.73
C LYS A 57 -7.05 3.01 -4.82
N ILE A 58 -7.10 2.58 -6.07
CA ILE A 58 -7.11 3.43 -7.24
C ILE A 58 -8.28 3.05 -8.14
N PRO A 59 -9.08 4.03 -8.62
CA PRO A 59 -10.15 3.77 -9.57
C PRO A 59 -9.59 3.36 -10.94
N THR A 60 -10.28 2.41 -11.58
CA THR A 60 -10.05 1.98 -12.97
C THR A 60 -11.38 1.96 -13.72
N PHE A 61 -11.34 1.79 -15.06
CA PHE A 61 -12.56 1.65 -15.85
C PHE A 61 -13.43 0.44 -15.48
N LYS A 62 -12.84 -0.61 -14.88
CA LYS A 62 -13.53 -1.86 -14.54
C LYS A 62 -13.86 -2.01 -13.05
N GLY A 63 -13.50 -1.04 -12.22
CA GLY A 63 -13.63 -1.13 -10.78
C GLY A 63 -12.43 -0.49 -10.08
N GLU A 64 -11.85 -1.19 -9.12
CA GLU A 64 -10.76 -0.67 -8.29
C GLU A 64 -9.53 -1.58 -8.40
N CYS A 65 -8.34 -1.00 -8.36
CA CYS A 65 -7.09 -1.74 -8.23
C CYS A 65 -6.30 -1.24 -7.02
N LEU A 66 -5.47 -2.11 -6.44
CA LEU A 66 -4.60 -1.75 -5.34
C LEU A 66 -3.19 -1.50 -5.85
N PHE A 67 -2.63 -0.35 -5.48
CA PHE A 67 -1.25 -0.01 -5.81
C PHE A 67 -0.35 -0.19 -4.60
N LEU A 68 0.77 -0.87 -4.82
CA LEU A 68 1.86 -1.09 -3.88
C LEU A 68 3.18 -0.73 -4.59
N ASP A 69 4.14 -0.04 -4.00
CA ASP A 69 4.32 0.42 -2.61
C ASP A 69 4.25 1.95 -2.47
N LEU A 70 3.78 2.69 -3.48
CA LEU A 70 3.42 4.13 -3.43
C LEU A 70 4.38 5.07 -2.65
N GLY A 71 5.68 4.78 -2.64
CA GLY A 71 6.70 5.57 -1.93
C GLY A 71 6.98 5.16 -0.47
N GLY A 72 6.53 3.99 -0.02
CA GLY A 72 6.84 3.43 1.30
C GLY A 72 8.30 2.99 1.45
N ASN A 73 8.91 2.54 0.36
CA ASN A 73 10.30 2.12 0.29
C ASN A 73 11.00 2.85 -0.87
N ILE A 74 12.19 3.39 -0.58
CA ILE A 74 13.02 4.13 -1.55
C ILE A 74 13.74 3.14 -2.50
N GLU A 75 14.12 1.97 -1.98
CA GLU A 75 14.79 0.92 -2.74
C GLU A 75 13.91 -0.32 -2.84
N CYS A 76 13.68 -0.79 -4.07
CA CYS A 76 12.91 -1.99 -4.35
C CYS A 76 13.80 -3.06 -4.96
N ARG A 77 14.11 -4.10 -4.16
CA ARG A 77 14.86 -5.28 -4.63
C ARG A 77 13.90 -6.32 -5.21
N LEU A 78 14.45 -7.27 -5.96
CA LEU A 78 13.70 -8.40 -6.51
C LEU A 78 12.79 -9.09 -5.48
N CYS A 79 13.34 -9.40 -4.30
CA CYS A 79 12.59 -10.05 -3.23
C CYS A 79 11.43 -9.18 -2.71
N HIS A 80 11.55 -7.85 -2.75
CA HIS A 80 10.49 -6.94 -2.33
C HIS A 80 9.32 -7.00 -3.31
N LEU A 81 9.56 -6.99 -4.62
CA LEU A 81 8.49 -7.10 -5.62
C LEU A 81 7.67 -8.39 -5.48
N VAL A 82 8.36 -9.51 -5.29
CA VAL A 82 7.69 -10.81 -5.10
C VAL A 82 6.87 -10.80 -3.81
N LYS A 83 7.43 -10.27 -2.71
CA LYS A 83 6.69 -10.10 -1.46
C LYS A 83 5.48 -9.19 -1.65
N PHE A 84 5.62 -8.04 -2.31
CA PHE A 84 4.50 -7.10 -2.52
C PHE A 84 3.35 -7.74 -3.29
N ALA A 85 3.64 -8.55 -4.30
CA ALA A 85 2.62 -9.29 -5.04
C ALA A 85 1.84 -10.26 -4.14
N LEU A 86 2.54 -11.06 -3.34
CA LEU A 86 1.93 -12.01 -2.39
C LEU A 86 1.13 -11.29 -1.30
N MET A 87 1.70 -10.23 -0.75
CA MET A 87 1.10 -9.41 0.30
C MET A 87 -0.18 -8.73 -0.21
N GLY A 88 -0.13 -8.14 -1.41
CA GLY A 88 -1.29 -7.56 -2.07
C GLY A 88 -2.39 -8.57 -2.36
N GLU A 89 -2.05 -9.76 -2.89
CA GLU A 89 -3.02 -10.84 -3.13
C GLU A 89 -3.76 -11.22 -1.85
N LYS A 90 -3.02 -11.52 -0.77
CA LYS A 90 -3.62 -11.92 0.51
C LYS A 90 -4.44 -10.80 1.11
N PHE A 91 -3.97 -9.55 1.03
CA PHE A 91 -4.74 -8.42 1.50
C PHE A 91 -6.07 -8.29 0.76
N VAL A 92 -6.07 -8.42 -0.57
CA VAL A 92 -7.29 -8.38 -1.38
C VAL A 92 -8.25 -9.52 -1.03
N GLN A 93 -7.73 -10.75 -0.90
CA GLN A 93 -8.53 -11.91 -0.50
C GLN A 93 -9.22 -11.72 0.84
N HIS A 94 -8.50 -11.24 1.86
CA HIS A 94 -9.03 -11.16 3.23
C HIS A 94 -9.86 -9.90 3.50
N VAL A 95 -9.49 -8.76 2.91
CA VAL A 95 -10.15 -7.47 3.19
C VAL A 95 -11.31 -7.23 2.24
N PHE A 96 -11.16 -7.59 0.96
CA PHE A 96 -12.18 -7.34 -0.06
C PHE A 96 -12.96 -8.60 -0.47
N GLY A 97 -12.59 -9.78 0.05
CA GLY A 97 -13.31 -11.02 -0.23
C GLY A 97 -13.18 -11.53 -1.66
N ILE A 98 -12.18 -11.05 -2.42
CA ILE A 98 -11.96 -11.46 -3.81
C ILE A 98 -11.02 -12.67 -3.80
N PRO A 99 -11.49 -13.89 -4.12
CA PRO A 99 -10.71 -15.12 -3.90
C PRO A 99 -9.50 -15.25 -4.83
N ASN A 100 -9.56 -14.71 -6.05
CA ASN A 100 -8.50 -14.87 -7.05
C ASN A 100 -8.16 -13.53 -7.74
N PRO A 101 -7.57 -12.56 -7.01
CA PRO A 101 -7.33 -11.24 -7.55
C PRO A 101 -6.23 -11.25 -8.63
N GLU A 102 -6.42 -10.48 -9.69
CA GLU A 102 -5.40 -10.28 -10.72
C GLU A 102 -4.20 -9.52 -10.12
N VAL A 103 -2.99 -10.01 -10.38
CA VAL A 103 -1.74 -9.38 -9.93
C VAL A 103 -0.92 -8.98 -11.14
N GLY A 104 -0.44 -7.74 -11.16
CA GLY A 104 0.45 -7.22 -12.19
C GLY A 104 1.54 -6.34 -11.58
N TYR A 105 2.58 -6.05 -12.37
CA TYR A 105 3.56 -5.03 -12.01
C TYR A 105 3.52 -3.89 -13.02
N ILE A 106 3.86 -2.70 -12.56
CA ILE A 106 3.96 -1.51 -13.40
C ILE A 106 5.43 -1.33 -13.75
N LYS A 107 5.71 -1.25 -15.04
CA LYS A 107 7.01 -0.79 -15.55
C LYS A 107 6.89 0.71 -15.78
N ASP A 108 7.44 1.52 -14.87
CA ASP A 108 7.66 2.92 -15.22
C ASP A 108 8.77 3.00 -16.28
N GLY A 109 8.71 3.99 -17.16
CA GLY A 109 9.67 4.14 -18.25
C GLY A 109 11.06 4.61 -17.81
N SER A 110 11.37 4.68 -16.51
CA SER A 110 12.63 5.21 -15.98
C SER A 110 13.69 4.10 -15.89
N GLU A 111 14.22 3.69 -17.04
CA GLU A 111 15.26 2.66 -17.18
C GLU A 111 16.67 3.12 -16.73
N VAL A 112 16.78 3.99 -15.73
CA VAL A 112 18.10 4.42 -15.22
C VAL A 112 18.44 3.76 -13.88
N VAL A 113 17.45 3.30 -13.10
CA VAL A 113 17.71 2.90 -11.69
C VAL A 113 17.58 1.40 -11.39
N ASN A 114 16.70 0.64 -12.06
CA ASN A 114 16.43 -0.76 -11.66
C ASN A 114 16.66 -1.85 -12.74
N GLY A 115 17.06 -1.46 -13.96
CA GLY A 115 17.43 -2.38 -15.04
C GLY A 115 16.30 -3.30 -15.56
N PRO A 116 16.31 -3.68 -16.85
CA PRO A 116 15.33 -4.60 -17.42
C PRO A 116 15.37 -6.02 -16.82
N THR A 117 16.41 -6.36 -16.04
CA THR A 117 16.63 -7.69 -15.47
C THR A 117 15.76 -7.98 -14.24
N LEU A 118 15.60 -7.00 -13.34
CA LEU A 118 14.88 -7.20 -12.07
C LEU A 118 13.40 -7.55 -12.28
N LEU A 119 12.73 -6.86 -13.20
CA LEU A 119 11.32 -7.15 -13.52
C LEU A 119 11.14 -8.50 -14.23
N LYS A 120 12.11 -8.89 -15.07
CA LYS A 120 12.08 -10.21 -15.74
C LYS A 120 12.28 -11.35 -14.74
N GLU A 121 13.22 -11.19 -13.82
CA GLU A 121 13.42 -12.15 -12.74
C GLU A 121 12.20 -12.24 -11.82
N ALA A 122 11.62 -11.09 -11.46
CA ALA A 122 10.40 -11.05 -10.66
C ALA A 122 9.26 -11.78 -11.38
N ALA A 123 9.04 -11.50 -12.66
CA ALA A 123 8.03 -12.17 -13.47
C ALA A 123 8.24 -13.69 -13.51
N SER A 124 9.47 -14.16 -13.70
CA SER A 124 9.80 -15.58 -13.72
C SER A 124 9.48 -16.28 -12.40
N ILE A 125 9.73 -15.59 -11.27
CA ILE A 125 9.36 -16.10 -9.94
C ILE A 125 7.85 -16.10 -9.76
N LEU A 126 7.18 -14.98 -10.06
CA LEU A 126 5.73 -14.82 -9.89
C LEU A 126 4.92 -15.82 -10.71
N LEU A 127 5.37 -16.13 -11.93
CA LEU A 127 4.75 -17.16 -12.78
C LEU A 127 4.84 -18.58 -12.20
N LYS A 128 5.81 -18.85 -11.32
CA LYS A 128 5.96 -20.13 -10.63
C LYS A 128 5.15 -20.22 -9.34
N LEU A 129 4.62 -19.08 -8.87
CA LEU A 129 3.76 -19.02 -7.70
C LEU A 129 2.31 -19.23 -8.13
N SER A 130 1.46 -19.72 -7.21
CA SER A 130 0.02 -19.89 -7.43
C SER A 130 -0.75 -18.56 -7.40
N LEU A 131 -0.19 -17.52 -8.03
CA LEU A 131 -0.79 -16.20 -8.19
C LEU A 131 -1.52 -16.11 -9.53
N ASN A 132 -2.64 -15.38 -9.58
CA ASN A 132 -3.27 -14.98 -10.84
C ASN A 132 -2.49 -13.82 -11.49
N PHE A 133 -1.28 -14.11 -11.93
CA PHE A 133 -0.34 -13.12 -12.43
C PHE A 133 -0.56 -12.82 -13.92
N GLN A 134 -0.88 -11.55 -14.23
CA GLN A 134 -1.23 -11.08 -15.57
C GLN A 134 -0.06 -10.42 -16.32
N GLY A 135 1.11 -10.26 -15.68
CA GLY A 135 2.27 -9.63 -16.30
C GLY A 135 2.24 -8.09 -16.30
N SER A 136 3.12 -7.49 -17.11
CA SER A 136 3.38 -6.04 -17.12
C SER A 136 2.36 -5.22 -17.92
N TRP A 137 1.77 -5.82 -18.96
CA TRP A 137 0.91 -5.09 -19.90
C TRP A 137 -0.37 -4.61 -19.21
N ARG A 138 -0.94 -5.45 -18.33
CA ARG A 138 -2.14 -5.15 -17.55
C ARG A 138 -1.89 -4.02 -16.57
N GLY A 139 -0.82 -4.11 -15.79
CA GLY A 139 -0.41 -3.06 -14.85
C GLY A 139 -0.11 -1.74 -15.56
N LYS A 140 0.56 -1.77 -16.72
CA LYS A 140 0.81 -0.57 -17.54
C LYS A 140 -0.49 0.04 -18.06
N LEU A 141 -1.43 -0.78 -18.53
CA LEU A 141 -2.73 -0.32 -19.01
C LEU A 141 -3.51 0.35 -17.88
N GLU A 142 -3.60 -0.29 -16.72
CA GLU A 142 -4.23 0.29 -15.53
C GLU A 142 -3.55 1.59 -15.10
N TYR A 143 -2.22 1.64 -15.11
CA TYR A 143 -1.48 2.88 -14.81
C TYR A 143 -1.81 4.01 -15.79
N LEU A 144 -1.86 3.74 -17.09
CA LEU A 144 -2.20 4.75 -18.11
C LEU A 144 -3.65 5.22 -17.97
N ILE A 145 -4.57 4.30 -17.70
CA ILE A 145 -5.98 4.59 -17.42
C ILE A 145 -6.08 5.49 -16.20
N THR A 146 -5.45 5.10 -15.10
CA THR A 146 -5.38 5.87 -13.86
C THR A 146 -4.85 7.27 -14.13
N LYS A 147 -3.72 7.38 -14.84
CA LYS A 147 -3.13 8.68 -15.18
C LYS A 147 -4.10 9.55 -15.98
N LEU A 148 -4.77 8.98 -16.98
CA LEU A 148 -5.75 9.68 -17.81
C LEU A 148 -6.96 10.15 -17.00
N ILE A 149 -7.47 9.30 -16.10
CA ILE A 149 -8.57 9.61 -15.17
C ILE A 149 -8.14 10.74 -14.23
N PHE A 150 -6.95 10.65 -13.61
CA PHE A 150 -6.44 11.72 -12.73
C PHE A 150 -6.23 13.04 -13.46
N GLU A 151 -5.75 13.02 -14.71
CA GLU A 151 -5.55 14.24 -15.51
C GLU A 151 -6.88 14.87 -15.96
N ARG A 152 -7.88 14.07 -16.33
CA ARG A 152 -9.18 14.56 -16.84
C ARG A 152 -10.20 14.84 -15.74
N LEU A 153 -10.20 14.05 -14.67
CA LEU A 153 -11.25 14.03 -13.64
C LEU A 153 -10.75 14.51 -12.28
N LYS A 154 -9.62 15.24 -12.23
CA LYS A 154 -9.10 15.88 -11.00
C LYS A 154 -10.16 16.68 -10.23
N CYS A 155 -11.17 17.21 -10.92
CA CYS A 155 -12.27 17.99 -10.34
C CYS A 155 -13.55 17.19 -10.05
N GLN A 156 -13.68 15.94 -10.52
CA GLN A 156 -14.90 15.12 -10.40
C GLN A 156 -14.67 13.76 -9.72
N LEU A 157 -13.43 13.33 -9.54
CA LEU A 157 -13.09 12.15 -8.77
C LEU A 157 -13.40 12.41 -7.30
N ASP A 158 -14.32 11.64 -6.76
CA ASP A 158 -14.61 11.62 -5.35
C ASP A 158 -13.46 10.93 -4.60
N LEU A 159 -12.39 11.69 -4.35
CA LEU A 159 -11.22 11.23 -3.59
C LEU A 159 -11.62 10.77 -2.18
N GLN A 160 -12.80 11.15 -1.69
CA GLN A 160 -13.37 10.73 -0.41
C GLN A 160 -13.51 9.21 -0.30
N LYS A 161 -13.79 8.51 -1.42
CA LYS A 161 -13.96 7.04 -1.44
C LYS A 161 -12.63 6.27 -1.52
N TYR A 162 -11.57 6.95 -1.93
CA TYR A 162 -10.21 6.42 -2.09
C TYR A 162 -9.25 6.98 -1.04
N ASN A 163 -9.81 7.51 0.05
CA ASN A 163 -9.07 7.99 1.20
C ASN A 163 -8.70 6.81 2.11
N GLY A 164 -7.43 6.73 2.48
CA GLY A 164 -6.90 5.64 3.30
C GLY A 164 -5.70 4.96 2.67
N ALA A 165 -4.50 5.35 3.09
CA ALA A 165 -3.31 4.56 2.83
C ALA A 165 -3.21 3.46 3.91
N TYR A 166 -3.36 2.21 3.50
CA TYR A 166 -3.26 1.05 4.38
C TYR A 166 -1.82 0.65 4.52
N TRP A 167 -1.42 0.35 5.75
CA TRP A 167 -0.14 -0.27 6.00
C TRP A 167 -0.31 -1.74 6.32
N ILE A 168 0.13 -2.55 5.37
CA ILE A 168 0.01 -3.99 5.43
C ILE A 168 1.30 -4.61 5.96
N ASP A 169 1.16 -5.84 6.47
CA ASP A 169 2.23 -6.68 6.99
C ASP A 169 2.98 -6.14 8.22
N LEU A 170 2.29 -5.29 8.97
CA LEU A 170 2.61 -5.01 10.37
C LEU A 170 1.85 -5.99 11.27
N ASN A 171 2.30 -6.19 12.52
CA ASN A 171 1.57 -6.99 13.52
C ASN A 171 0.31 -6.27 14.07
N GLY A 172 -0.39 -5.54 13.21
CA GLY A 172 -1.52 -4.68 13.52
C GLY A 172 -1.84 -3.79 12.33
N MET A 173 -3.11 -3.61 12.02
CA MET A 173 -3.54 -2.83 10.86
C MET A 173 -3.60 -1.34 11.21
N ALA A 174 -2.71 -0.57 10.58
CA ALA A 174 -2.60 0.87 10.73
C ALA A 174 -3.04 1.54 9.42
N VAL A 175 -3.94 2.51 9.53
CA VAL A 175 -4.49 3.25 8.39
C VAL A 175 -4.17 4.72 8.52
N LYS A 176 -3.65 5.33 7.45
CA LYS A 176 -3.47 6.78 7.36
C LYS A 176 -4.61 7.37 6.53
N ASN A 177 -5.33 8.33 7.10
CA ASN A 177 -6.34 9.11 6.39
C ASN A 177 -5.77 10.49 5.98
N HIS A 178 -6.38 11.20 5.04
CA HIS A 178 -5.93 12.54 4.68
C HIS A 178 -6.25 13.57 5.78
N GLY A 179 -5.46 14.64 5.88
CA GLY A 179 -5.64 15.64 6.94
C GLY A 179 -6.84 16.57 6.75
N LYS A 180 -7.48 16.56 5.57
CA LYS A 180 -8.67 17.33 5.22
C LYS A 180 -9.95 16.50 5.27
N THR A 181 -9.91 15.42 6.05
CA THR A 181 -10.94 14.37 5.99
C THR A 181 -12.21 14.78 6.71
N ASP A 182 -13.33 14.76 5.98
CA ASP A 182 -14.68 14.99 6.48
C ASP A 182 -15.10 13.84 7.44
N PRO A 183 -15.98 14.02 8.44
CA PRO A 183 -16.35 12.95 9.38
C PRO A 183 -16.90 11.68 8.70
N LEU A 184 -17.54 11.82 7.53
CA LEU A 184 -17.99 10.71 6.69
C LEU A 184 -16.80 9.90 6.12
N GLU A 185 -15.70 10.54 5.75
CA GLU A 185 -14.50 9.88 5.25
C GLU A 185 -13.74 9.09 6.34
N PHE A 186 -13.96 9.39 7.62
CA PHE A 186 -13.38 8.63 8.73
C PHE A 186 -14.16 7.35 9.04
N SER A 187 -15.40 7.25 8.53
CA SER A 187 -16.32 6.13 8.78
C SER A 187 -16.27 5.01 7.73
N ASN A 188 -15.66 5.27 6.57
CA ASN A 188 -15.46 4.31 5.47
C ASN A 188 -14.17 3.49 5.63
#